data_AF-A0A1Q8ZCH8-F1
#
_entry.id   AF-A0A1Q8ZCH8-F1
#
_cell.length_a   1.000
_cell.length_b   1.000
_cell.length_c   1.000
_cell.angle_alpha   90.00
_cell.angle_beta   90.00
_cell.angle_gamma   90.00
#
_symmetry.space_group_name_H-M   'P 1'
#
loop_
_entity.id
_entity.type
_entity.pdbx_description
1 polymer ?
#
loop_
_entity_poly.entity_id
_entity_poly.type
_entity_poly.pdbx_seq_one_letter_code
_entity_poly.pdbx_strand_id
1 'polypeptide(L)'
;MSVIDTVVSAENLLKEGDVRAEQGDYIGAVAAYTQALRLNPDYAKAYGNRGLVHTHIGERRSAIQDYRKAAELFIAQGSIANYQMMMGLLRREEQQ
;
A
#
# COMPACT_ATOMS: atom_id res chain seq x y z
N MET A 1 -7.88 35.84 0.32
CA MET A 1 -7.53 34.85 1.37
C MET A 1 -6.83 33.70 0.65
N SER A 2 -5.52 33.56 0.79
CA SER A 2 -4.71 32.57 0.06
C SER A 2 -3.73 31.93 1.02
N VAL A 3 -3.98 30.65 1.33
CA VAL A 3 -3.00 29.74 1.95
C VAL A 3 -3.39 28.33 1.51
N ILE A 4 -2.81 27.93 0.37
CA ILE A 4 -2.52 26.53 -0.01
C ILE A 4 -3.64 25.53 0.22
N ASP A 5 -4.47 25.33 -0.81
CA ASP A 5 -5.04 24.02 -1.09
C ASP A 5 -3.91 23.00 -0.99
N THR A 6 -3.95 22.14 0.03
CA THR A 6 -3.05 21.01 0.17
C THR A 6 -3.13 20.21 -1.11
N VAL A 7 -2.13 20.37 -2.00
CA VAL A 7 -2.09 19.66 -3.28
C VAL A 7 -2.18 18.17 -2.95
N VAL A 8 -3.31 17.55 -3.30
CA VAL A 8 -3.53 16.13 -3.11
C VAL A 8 -2.48 15.41 -3.95
N SER A 9 -1.48 14.83 -3.28
CA SER A 9 -0.39 14.10 -3.91
C SER A 9 -0.45 12.64 -3.48
N ALA A 10 0.08 11.74 -4.31
CA ALA A 10 0.16 10.32 -3.96
C ALA A 10 0.91 10.11 -2.63
N GLU A 11 1.95 10.92 -2.35
CA GLU A 11 2.72 10.84 -1.11
C GLU A 11 1.92 11.31 0.11
N ASN A 12 1.15 12.39 -0.01
CA ASN A 12 0.29 12.86 1.09
C ASN A 12 -0.78 11.81 1.43
N LEU A 13 -1.36 11.19 0.41
CA LEU A 13 -2.34 10.11 0.58
C LEU A 13 -1.72 8.83 1.14
N LEU A 14 -0.46 8.52 0.80
CA LEU A 14 0.27 7.41 1.45
C LEU A 14 0.42 7.69 2.94
N LYS A 15 0.88 8.89 3.32
CA LYS A 15 1.04 9.29 4.72
C LYS A 15 -0.28 9.27 5.47
N GLU A 16 -1.37 9.73 4.85
CA GLU A 16 -2.71 9.65 5.43
C GLU A 16 -3.12 8.19 5.67
N GLY A 17 -2.89 7.31 4.70
CA GLY A 17 -3.17 5.89 4.85
C GLY A 17 -2.40 5.26 6.01
N ASP A 18 -1.12 5.62 6.16
CA ASP A 18 -0.26 5.14 7.25
C ASP A 18 -0.81 5.59 8.62
N VAL A 19 -1.15 6.88 8.77
CA VAL A 19 -1.74 7.42 10.01
C VAL A 19 -3.06 6.73 10.35
N ARG A 20 -3.93 6.50 9.36
CA ARG A 20 -5.21 5.81 9.57
C ARG A 20 -5.02 4.35 9.98
N ALA A 21 -4.07 3.65 9.36
CA ALA A 21 -3.74 2.27 9.71
C ALA A 21 -3.20 2.17 11.16
N GLU A 22 -2.35 3.11 11.57
CA GLU A 22 -1.87 3.21 12.95
C GLU A 22 -3.00 3.49 13.96
N GLN A 23 -4.03 4.23 13.55
CA GLN A 23 -5.22 4.50 14.36
C GLN A 23 -6.24 3.35 14.37
N GLY A 24 -6.01 2.29 13.59
CA GLY A 24 -6.95 1.18 13.42
C GLY A 24 -8.12 1.48 12.46
N ASP A 25 -8.12 2.64 11.80
CA ASP A 25 -9.05 2.97 10.71
C ASP A 25 -8.60 2.29 9.40
N TYR A 26 -8.75 0.97 9.36
CA TYR A 26 -8.29 0.16 8.24
C TYR A 26 -9.06 0.45 6.94
N ILE A 27 -10.36 0.76 7.04
CA ILE A 27 -11.17 1.10 5.87
C ILE A 27 -10.73 2.45 5.28
N GLY A 28 -10.49 3.45 6.14
CA GLY A 28 -9.93 4.73 5.71
C GLY A 28 -8.52 4.60 5.15
N ALA A 29 -7.67 3.74 5.74
CA ALA A 29 -6.33 3.46 5.22
C ALA A 29 -6.37 2.87 3.80
N VAL A 30 -7.21 1.86 3.57
CA VAL A 30 -7.43 1.27 2.23
C VAL A 30 -7.90 2.33 1.23
N ALA A 31 -8.81 3.22 1.63
CA ALA A 31 -9.29 4.29 0.76
C ALA A 31 -8.17 5.28 0.38
N ALA A 32 -7.36 5.70 1.35
CA ALA A 32 -6.24 6.61 1.13
C ALA A 32 -5.17 5.99 0.21
N TYR A 33 -4.75 4.75 0.47
CA TYR A 33 -3.82 4.04 -0.42
C TYR A 33 -4.39 3.85 -1.82
N THR A 34 -5.68 3.55 -1.95
CA THR A 34 -6.34 3.40 -3.25
C THR A 34 -6.34 4.72 -4.02
N GLN A 35 -6.53 5.85 -3.34
CA GLN A 35 -6.41 7.16 -3.98
C GLN A 35 -4.96 7.48 -4.35
N ALA A 36 -3.98 7.14 -3.50
CA ALA A 36 -2.56 7.29 -3.81
C ALA A 36 -2.19 6.52 -5.09
N LEU A 37 -2.69 5.29 -5.22
CA LEU A 37 -2.48 4.42 -6.38
C LEU A 37 -3.19 4.90 -7.65
N ARG A 38 -4.30 5.65 -7.53
CA ARG A 38 -4.93 6.33 -8.67
C ARG A 38 -4.06 7.47 -9.21
N LEU A 39 -3.35 8.18 -8.34
CA LEU A 39 -2.46 9.28 -8.73
C LEU A 39 -1.09 8.78 -9.20
N ASN A 40 -0.59 7.70 -8.60
CA ASN A 40 0.66 7.05 -8.98
C ASN A 40 0.47 5.52 -9.00
N PRO A 41 0.13 4.95 -10.17
CA PRO A 41 -0.07 3.51 -10.33
C PRO A 41 1.19 2.65 -10.09
N ASP A 42 2.37 3.26 -10.07
CA ASP A 42 3.66 2.59 -9.86
C ASP A 42 4.18 2.75 -8.41
N TYR A 43 3.32 3.20 -7.49
CA TYR A 43 3.72 3.44 -6.10
C TYR A 43 3.79 2.14 -5.29
N ALA A 44 4.90 1.42 -5.42
CA ALA A 44 5.15 0.12 -4.78
C ALA A 44 4.81 0.10 -3.27
N LYS A 45 5.18 1.15 -2.54
CA LYS A 45 4.90 1.29 -1.11
C LYS A 45 3.39 1.32 -0.80
N ALA A 46 2.59 2.01 -1.61
CA ALA A 46 1.14 2.09 -1.40
C ALA A 46 0.47 0.72 -1.59
N TYR A 47 0.89 -0.08 -2.58
CA TYR A 47 0.45 -1.47 -2.69
C TYR A 47 0.87 -2.29 -1.47
N GLY A 48 2.14 -2.22 -1.05
CA GLY A 48 2.64 -2.97 0.10
C GLY A 48 1.88 -2.67 1.40
N ASN A 49 1.64 -1.38 1.68
CA ASN A 49 0.92 -0.96 2.89
C ASN A 49 -0.57 -1.34 2.82
N ARG A 50 -1.22 -1.20 1.65
CA ARG A 50 -2.60 -1.67 1.47
C ARG A 50 -2.72 -3.18 1.62
N GLY A 51 -1.73 -3.94 1.15
CA GLY A 51 -1.64 -5.38 1.36
C GLY A 51 -1.55 -5.77 2.84
N LEU A 52 -0.74 -5.05 3.63
CA LEU A 52 -0.64 -5.24 5.09
C LEU A 52 -1.97 -4.99 5.79
N VAL A 53 -2.67 -3.92 5.40
CA VAL A 53 -3.99 -3.62 5.94
C VAL A 53 -5.01 -4.71 5.56
N HIS A 54 -5.00 -5.17 4.30
CA HIS A 54 -5.85 -6.28 3.86
C HIS A 54 -5.56 -7.57 4.63
N THR A 55 -4.30 -7.92 4.90
CA THR A 55 -3.95 -9.04 5.80
C THR A 55 -4.58 -8.84 7.18
N HIS A 56 -4.47 -7.64 7.75
CA HIS A 56 -4.98 -7.36 9.10
C HIS A 56 -6.51 -7.53 9.23
N ILE A 57 -7.26 -7.12 8.19
CA ILE A 57 -8.73 -7.23 8.19
C ILE A 57 -9.24 -8.57 7.60
N GLY A 58 -8.35 -9.51 7.29
CA GLY A 58 -8.71 -10.85 6.79
C GLY A 58 -9.05 -10.91 5.29
N GLU A 59 -8.83 -9.82 4.54
CA GLU A 59 -9.07 -9.72 3.09
C GLU A 59 -7.92 -10.31 2.28
N ARG A 60 -7.68 -11.60 2.51
CA ARG A 60 -6.50 -12.34 2.04
C ARG A 60 -6.28 -12.29 0.52
N ARG A 61 -7.36 -12.41 -0.27
CA ARG A 61 -7.25 -12.33 -1.74
C ARG A 61 -6.73 -10.97 -2.20
N SER A 62 -7.21 -9.91 -1.57
CA SER A 62 -6.79 -8.54 -1.85
C SER A 62 -5.33 -8.31 -1.40
N ALA A 63 -4.94 -8.86 -0.24
CA ALA A 63 -3.55 -8.82 0.22
C ALA A 63 -2.57 -9.49 -0.75
N ILE A 64 -2.90 -10.69 -1.25
CA ILE A 64 -2.11 -11.42 -2.25
C ILE A 64 -1.90 -10.58 -3.52
N GLN A 65 -2.97 -9.95 -4.02
CA GLN A 65 -2.91 -9.11 -5.22
C GLN A 65 -1.99 -7.91 -5.00
N ASP A 66 -2.15 -7.22 -3.86
CA ASP A 66 -1.37 -6.05 -3.51
C ASP A 66 0.12 -6.40 -3.30
N TYR A 67 0.45 -7.47 -2.58
CA TYR A 67 1.84 -7.90 -2.39
C TYR A 67 2.52 -8.31 -3.71
N ARG A 68 1.81 -9.01 -4.59
CA ARG A 68 2.35 -9.37 -5.91
C ARG A 68 2.69 -8.12 -6.71
N LYS A 69 1.76 -7.15 -6.76
CA LYS A 69 1.99 -5.91 -7.48
C LYS A 69 3.11 -5.06 -6.87
N ALA A 70 3.18 -4.99 -5.54
CA ALA A 70 4.27 -4.33 -4.83
C ALA A 70 5.62 -4.98 -5.15
N ALA A 71 5.70 -6.31 -5.15
CA ALA A 71 6.92 -7.04 -5.49
C ALA A 71 7.40 -6.73 -6.91
N GLU A 72 6.52 -6.80 -7.91
CA GLU A 72 6.81 -6.44 -9.31
C GLU A 72 7.38 -5.02 -9.45
N LEU A 73 6.78 -4.06 -8.75
CA LEU A 73 7.24 -2.67 -8.80
C LEU A 73 8.56 -2.47 -8.06
N PHE A 74 8.75 -3.11 -6.89
CA PHE A 74 10.02 -3.00 -6.16
C PHE A 74 11.18 -3.60 -6.93
N ILE A 75 11.00 -4.72 -7.64
CA ILE A 75 12.07 -5.28 -8.48
C ILE A 75 12.36 -4.35 -9.66
N ALA A 76 11.34 -3.77 -10.30
CA ALA A 76 11.51 -2.79 -11.38
C ALA A 76 12.22 -1.50 -10.91
N GLN A 77 12.01 -1.11 -9.65
CA GLN A 77 12.66 0.03 -9.00
C GLN A 77 14.05 -0.30 -8.44
N GLY A 78 14.55 -1.54 -8.63
CA GLY A 78 15.87 -1.98 -8.15
C GLY A 78 15.94 -2.27 -6.65
N SER A 79 14.79 -2.34 -5.95
CA SER A 79 14.71 -2.58 -4.52
C SER A 79 14.56 -4.06 -4.19
N ILE A 80 15.67 -4.80 -4.28
CA ILE A 80 15.69 -6.26 -4.04
C ILE A 80 15.22 -6.63 -2.62
N ALA A 81 15.61 -5.84 -1.61
CA ALA A 81 15.20 -6.10 -0.23
C ALA A 81 13.68 -6.00 -0.04
N ASN A 82 13.05 -4.96 -0.59
CA ASN A 82 11.59 -4.80 -0.52
C ASN A 82 10.86 -5.86 -1.35
N TYR A 83 11.39 -6.23 -2.51
CA TYR A 83 10.88 -7.35 -3.29
C TYR A 83 10.88 -8.66 -2.47
N GLN A 84 12.00 -9.00 -1.83
CA GLN A 84 12.10 -10.20 -1.00
C GLN A 84 11.12 -10.16 0.18
N MET A 85 10.95 -9.00 0.81
CA MET A 85 9.96 -8.80 1.87
C MET A 85 8.54 -9.06 1.37
N MET A 86 8.13 -8.46 0.23
CA MET A 86 6.81 -8.67 -0.34
C MET A 86 6.57 -10.12 -0.74
N MET A 87 7.55 -10.78 -1.35
CA MET A 87 7.45 -12.20 -1.71
C MET A 87 7.35 -13.11 -0.47
N GLY A 88 7.96 -12.71 0.65
CA GLY A 88 7.81 -13.40 1.93
C GLY A 88 6.38 -13.32 2.47
N LEU A 89 5.78 -12.14 2.45
CA LEU A 89 4.38 -11.93 2.87
C LEU A 89 3.42 -12.65 1.92
N LEU A 90 3.60 -12.52 0.61
CA LEU A 90 2.82 -13.21 -0.42
C LEU A 90 2.77 -14.71 -0.18
N ARG A 91 3.92 -15.37 0.03
CA ARG A 91 3.96 -16.82 0.27
C ARG A 91 3.24 -17.24 1.55
N ARG A 92 3.31 -16.43 2.61
CA ARG A 92 2.56 -16.70 3.85
C ARG A 92 1.06 -16.64 3.59
N GLU A 93 0.62 -15.61 2.88
CA GLU A 93 -0.78 -15.49 2.47
C GLU A 93 -1.17 -16.55 1.45
N GLU A 94 -0.30 -17.15 0.64
CA GLU A 94 -0.69 -18.24 -0.27
C GLU A 94 -0.86 -19.59 0.44
N GLN A 95 -0.26 -19.78 1.62
CA GLN A 95 -0.21 -21.06 2.34
C GLN A 95 -1.25 -21.24 3.46
N GLN A 96 -1.92 -20.17 3.88
CA GLN A 96 -2.99 -20.23 4.88
C GLN A 96 -4.29 -20.78 4.28
#